data_AF-A0A316S956-F1
#
_entry.id   AF-A0A316S956-F1
#
_cell.length_a   1.000
_cell.length_b   1.000
_cell.length_c   1.000
_cell.angle_alpha   90.00
_cell.angle_beta   90.00
_cell.angle_gamma   90.00
#
_symmetry.space_group_name_H-M   'P 1'
#
loop_
_entity.id
_entity.type
_entity.pdbx_description
1 polymer ?
#
loop_
_entity_poly.entity_id
_entity_poly.type
_entity_poly.pdbx_seq_one_letter_code
_entity_poly.pdbx_strand_id
1 'polypeptide(L)' 'MSKILAEQLLAGVILADNDNEEYIYLPGGEVGSEDPHCIFERQGERCGDLPLADAVELAKRLHLSPGKHPQMGNKAW' A
#
# COMPACT_ATOMS: atom_id res chain seq x y z
N MET A 1 -15.49 3.15 -2.84
CA MET A 1 -14.22 2.39 -2.95
C MET A 1 -13.76 2.27 -4.40
N SER A 2 -12.47 2.42 -4.70
CA SER A 2 -11.94 1.98 -6.02
C SER A 2 -11.58 0.51 -5.93
N LYS A 3 -12.31 -0.34 -6.65
CA LYS A 3 -12.05 -1.78 -6.68
C LYS A 3 -10.63 -2.10 -7.16
N ILE A 4 -10.16 -1.37 -8.18
CA ILE A 4 -8.85 -1.54 -8.80
C ILE A 4 -7.70 -1.39 -7.79
N LEU A 5 -7.72 -0.35 -6.95
CA LEU A 5 -6.66 -0.12 -5.96
C LEU A 5 -6.66 -1.19 -4.86
N ALA A 6 -7.85 -1.60 -4.42
CA ALA A 6 -7.98 -2.68 -3.44
C ALA A 6 -7.42 -4.00 -4.00
N GLU A 7 -7.77 -4.34 -5.23
CA GLU A 7 -7.27 -5.54 -5.92
C GLU A 7 -5.75 -5.48 -6.13
N GLN A 8 -5.20 -4.30 -6.43
CA GLN A 8 -3.76 -4.09 -6.54
C GLN A 8 -3.05 -4.36 -5.21
N LEU A 9 -3.53 -3.77 -4.11
CA LEU A 9 -2.96 -3.99 -2.78
C LEU A 9 -3.05 -5.46 -2.37
N LEU A 10 -4.20 -6.11 -2.60
CA LEU A 10 -4.40 -7.55 -2.36
C LEU A 10 -3.49 -8.44 -3.22
N ALA A 11 -3.17 -8.01 -4.43
CA ALA A 11 -2.21 -8.69 -5.32
C ALA A 11 -0.73 -8.44 -4.95
N GLY A 12 -0.48 -7.70 -3.85
CA GLY A 12 0.86 -7.36 -3.37
C GLY A 12 1.52 -6.20 -4.14
N VAL A 13 0.75 -5.44 -4.93
CA VAL A 13 1.25 -4.24 -5.61
C VAL A 13 1.50 -3.15 -4.59
N ILE A 14 2.66 -2.50 -4.71
CA ILE A 14 3.02 -1.36 -3.89
C ILE A 14 2.51 -0.09 -4.58
N LEU A 15 1.64 0.66 -3.91
CA LEU A 15 1.24 1.99 -4.32
C LEU A 15 2.24 2.98 -3.74
N ALA A 16 2.89 3.76 -4.58
CA ALA A 16 3.95 4.65 -4.18
C ALA A 16 3.81 6.02 -4.83
N ASP A 17 4.34 7.02 -4.13
CA ASP A 17 4.72 8.31 -4.66
C ASP A 17 6.21 8.51 -4.38
N ASN A 18 7.03 8.41 -5.42
CA ASN A 18 8.49 8.51 -5.28
C ASN A 18 8.96 9.94 -5.02
N ASP A 19 8.11 10.94 -5.27
CA ASP A 19 8.45 12.35 -5.06
C ASP A 19 8.32 12.72 -3.57
N ASN A 20 7.28 12.20 -2.91
CA ASN A 20 6.99 12.41 -1.49
C ASN A 20 7.50 11.27 -0.58
N GLU A 21 8.13 10.25 -1.15
CA GLU A 21 8.61 9.05 -0.45
C GLU A 21 7.49 8.36 0.35
N GLU A 22 6.29 8.28 -0.24
CA GLU A 22 5.09 7.69 0.36
C GLU A 22 4.78 6.34 -0.26
N TYR A 23 4.49 5.33 0.56
CA TYR A 23 4.28 3.96 0.11
C TYR A 23 3.16 3.29 0.89
N ILE A 24 2.23 2.65 0.19
CA ILE A 24 1.17 1.80 0.75
C ILE A 24 1.28 0.41 0.13
N TYR A 25 1.32 -0.61 0.96
CA TYR A 25 1.36 -2.00 0.49
C TYR A 25 0.74 -2.96 1.51
N LEU A 26 0.32 -4.12 1.02
CA LEU A 26 -0.15 -5.21 1.88
C LEU A 26 1.03 -6.12 2.24
N PRO A 27 1.35 -6.29 3.54
CA PRO A 27 2.39 -7.22 3.95
C PRO A 27 1.97 -8.66 3.62
N GLY A 28 2.92 -9.51 3.22
CA GLY A 28 2.63 -10.90 2.83
C GLY A 28 1.93 -11.75 3.92
N GLY A 29 2.08 -11.37 5.19
CA GLY A 29 1.41 -12.04 6.31
C GLY A 29 -0.10 -11.81 6.39
N GLU A 30 -0.63 -10.77 5.72
CA GLU A 30 -2.06 -10.43 5.69
C GLU A 30 -2.76 -10.95 4.43
N VAL A 31 -2.04 -11.67 3.57
CA VAL A 31 -2.60 -12.24 2.34
C VAL A 31 -3.58 -13.36 2.69
N GLY A 32 -4.86 -13.13 2.40
CA GLY A 32 -5.92 -14.09 2.69
C GLY A 32 -6.55 -13.94 4.09
N SER A 33 -6.15 -12.92 4.85
CA SER A 33 -6.86 -12.52 6.09
C SER A 33 -8.27 -12.02 5.76
N GLU A 34 -9.24 -12.23 6.67
CA GLU A 34 -10.59 -11.67 6.56
C GLU A 34 -10.58 -10.13 6.65
N ASP A 35 -9.71 -9.57 7.50
CA ASP A 35 -9.52 -8.14 7.69
C ASP A 35 -8.05 -7.74 7.39
N PRO A 36 -7.68 -7.58 6.11
CA PRO A 36 -6.30 -7.27 5.72
C PRO A 36 -5.92 -5.81 6.04
N HIS A 37 -4.78 -5.63 6.69
CA HIS A 37 -4.17 -4.36 7.06
C HIS A 37 -2.95 -4.07 6.17
N CYS A 38 -3.03 -2.98 5.42
CA CYS A 38 -1.93 -2.42 4.67
C CYS A 38 -1.02 -1.60 5.58
N ILE A 39 0.25 -1.51 5.21
CA ILE A 39 1.24 -0.65 5.87
C ILE A 39 1.36 0.63 5.06
N PHE A 40 1.31 1.79 5.74
CA PHE A 40 1.66 3.08 5.18
C PHE A 40 3.03 3.52 5.71
N GLU A 41 3.93 3.80 4.78
CA GLU A 41 5.27 4.34 5.04
C GLU A 41 5.41 5.70 4.39
N ARG A 42 6.10 6.62 5.07
CA ARG A 42 6.44 7.93 4.54
C ARG A 42 7.86 8.30 4.97
N GLN A 43 8.69 8.73 4.03
CA GLN A 43 10.08 9.13 4.28
C GLN A 43 10.89 8.04 5.01
N GLY A 44 10.59 6.76 4.71
CA GLY A 44 11.24 5.61 5.34
C GLY A 44 10.78 5.29 6.76
N GLU A 45 9.76 5.97 7.28
CA GLU A 45 9.11 5.64 8.55
C GLU A 45 7.74 5.02 8.34
N ARG A 46 7.47 3.91 9.03
CA ARG A 46 6.13 3.32 9.09
C ARG A 46 5.21 4.23 9.91
N CYS A 47 4.33 4.95 9.23
CA CYS A 47 3.35 5.83 9.87
C CYS A 47 2.21 5.04 10.54
N GLY A 48 1.91 3.82 10.10
CA GLY A 48 0.92 2.96 10.74
C GLY A 48 0.44 1.81 9.86
N ASP A 49 -0.33 0.91 10.46
CA ASP A 49 -1.22 -0.01 9.75
C ASP A 49 -2.58 0.65 9.50
N LEU A 50 -3.14 0.35 8.33
CA LEU A 50 -4.43 0.85 7.86
C LEU A 50 -5.21 -0.33 7.32
N PRO A 51 -6.49 -0.52 7.69
CA PRO A 51 -7.31 -1.52 7.02
C PRO A 51 -7.41 -1.19 5.53
N LEU A 52 -7.61 -2.21 4.70
CA LEU A 52 -7.62 -2.08 3.23
C LEU A 52 -8.52 -0.93 2.72
N ALA A 53 -9.67 -0.71 3.36
CA ALA A 53 -10.58 0.38 3.01
C ALA A 53 -9.91 1.75 3.18
N ASP A 54 -9.34 2.03 4.36
CA ASP A 54 -8.65 3.29 4.66
C ASP A 54 -7.39 3.47 3.80
N ALA A 55 -6.65 2.37 3.56
CA ALA A 55 -5.48 2.38 2.69
C ALA A 55 -5.83 2.81 1.25
N VAL A 56 -6.95 2.32 0.71
CA VAL A 56 -7.44 2.71 -0.62
C VAL A 56 -7.90 4.16 -0.66
N GLU A 57 -8.54 4.66 0.40
CA GLU A 57 -8.94 6.07 0.48
C GLU A 57 -7.74 6.99 0.60
N LEU A 58 -6.74 6.62 1.41
CA LEU A 58 -5.50 7.35 1.55
C LEU A 58 -4.71 7.36 0.24
N ALA A 59 -4.58 6.21 -0.43
CA ALA A 59 -3.93 6.11 -1.72
C ALA A 59 -4.54 7.05 -2.76
N LYS A 60 -5.88 7.18 -2.78
CA LYS A 60 -6.56 8.14 -3.67
C LYS A 60 -6.28 9.58 -3.30
N ARG A 61 -6.32 9.90 -2.01
CA ARG A 61 -6.11 11.25 -1.50
C ARG A 61 -4.70 11.74 -1.79
N LEU A 62 -3.72 10.84 -1.72
CA LEU A 62 -2.32 11.10 -2.02
C LEU A 62 -1.98 10.87 -3.51
N HIS A 63 -2.96 10.48 -4.35
CA HIS A 63 -2.76 10.17 -5.76
C HIS A 63 -1.67 9.12 -6.03
N LEU A 64 -1.49 8.17 -5.10
CA LEU A 64 -0.49 7.11 -5.22
C LEU A 64 -0.75 6.23 -6.43
N SER A 65 0.32 5.85 -7.10
CA SER A 65 0.30 4.98 -8.28
C SER A 65 1.14 3.73 -8.05
N PRO A 66 0.90 2.63 -8.78
CA PRO A 66 1.77 1.46 -8.70
C PRO A 66 3.24 1.84 -8.93
N GLY A 67 4.09 1.57 -7.95
CA GLY A 67 5.47 2.00 -7.95
C GLY A 67 6.41 0.98 -7.33
N LYS A 68 7.65 1.42 -7.10
CA LYS A 68 8.73 0.57 -6.61
C LYS A 68 9.21 1.08 -5.26
N HIS A 69 9.07 0.25 -4.22
CA HIS A 69 9.67 0.53 -2.93
C HIS A 69 11.20 0.37 -3.02
N PRO A 70 12.01 1.29 -2.45
CA PRO A 70 13.47 1.21 -2.52
C PRO A 70 14.06 -0.07 -1.91
N GLN A 71 13.41 -0.64 -0.87
CA GLN A 71 13.88 -1.87 -0.22
C GLN A 71 13.20 -3.15 -0.74
N MET A 72 11.90 -3.09 -1.08
CA MET A 72 11.11 -4.29 -1.42
C MET A 72 10.98 -4.50 -2.93
N GLY A 73 11.26 -3.49 -3.74
CA GLY A 73 11.05 -3.56 -5.19
C GLY A 73 9.59 -3.33 -5.58
N ASN A 74 9.08 -4.08 -6.54
CA ASN A 74 7.78 -3.80 -7.17
C ASN A 74 6.59 -4.47 -6.46
N LYS A 75 6.88 -5.39 -5.53
CA LYS A 75 5.88 -6.18 -4.80
C LYS A 75 6.29 -6.34 -3.35
N ALA A 76 5.29 -6.44 -2.47
CA ALA A 76 5.51 -6.68 -1.06
C ALA A 76 5.82 -8.15 -0.71
N TRP A 77 5.52 -9.09 -1.63
CA TRP A 77 5.75 -10.53 -1.50
C TRP A 77 5.83 -11.20 -2.89
#